data_AF-A0A561WWT6-F1
#
_entry.id   AF-A0A561WWT6-F1
#
_cell.length_a   1.000
_cell.length_b   1.000
_cell.length_c   1.000
_cell.angle_alpha   90.00
_cell.angle_beta   90.00
_cell.angle_gamma   90.00
#
_symmetry.space_group_name_H-M   'P 1'
#
loop_
_entity.id
_entity.type
_entity.pdbx_description
1 polymer ?
#
loop_
_entity_poly.entity_id
_entity_poly.type
_entity_poly.pdbx_seq_one_letter_code
_entity_poly.pdbx_strand_id
1 'polypeptide(L)'
;MERIEVDLHERGNAAVLRLPPRRFPGVLIQGDSLSVLREDVELVRTALRAGDLVAAWEWADHLGAELDELLGHYVAVLDRDGITLPFVRPSPPPGPTATAAPDRTGDDG
;
A
#
# COMPACT_ATOMS: atom_id res chain seq x y z
N MET A 1 -15.41 12.75 -24.98
CA MET A 1 -15.50 11.94 -23.74
C MET A 1 -16.28 10.70 -24.08
N GLU A 2 -15.66 9.54 -23.94
CA GLU A 2 -16.33 8.25 -24.14
C GLU A 2 -17.01 7.83 -22.84
N ARG A 3 -18.16 7.15 -22.93
CA ARG A 3 -18.88 6.59 -21.79
C ARG A 3 -18.93 5.09 -21.96
N ILE A 4 -18.57 4.38 -20.89
CA ILE A 4 -18.58 2.92 -20.83
C ILE A 4 -19.33 2.48 -19.58
N GLU A 5 -19.98 1.33 -19.68
CA GLU A 5 -20.54 0.64 -18.52
C GLU A 5 -19.47 -0.22 -17.85
N VAL A 6 -19.49 -0.28 -16.52
CA VAL A 6 -18.52 -1.01 -15.71
C VAL A 6 -19.25 -1.81 -14.64
N ASP A 7 -18.69 -2.96 -14.27
CA ASP A 7 -19.19 -3.67 -13.08
C ASP A 7 -18.62 -2.98 -11.84
N LEU A 8 -19.49 -2.57 -10.93
CA LEU A 8 -19.11 -1.92 -9.69
C LEU A 8 -19.19 -2.90 -8.53
N HIS A 9 -18.07 -3.12 -7.86
CA HIS A 9 -17.95 -4.02 -6.72
C HIS A 9 -18.10 -3.25 -5.40
N GLU A 10 -17.43 -2.09 -5.25
CA GLU A 10 -17.53 -1.25 -4.05
C GLU A 10 -17.54 0.23 -4.39
N ARG A 11 -18.36 1.01 -3.68
CA ARG A 11 -18.43 2.48 -3.80
C ARG A 11 -17.57 3.13 -2.72
N GLY A 12 -16.79 4.14 -3.07
CA GLY A 12 -15.99 4.91 -2.10
C GLY A 12 -14.81 5.62 -2.76
N ASN A 13 -13.92 6.17 -1.93
CA ASN A 13 -12.71 6.87 -2.37
C ASN A 13 -11.74 5.94 -3.14
N ALA A 14 -11.74 4.64 -2.80
CA ALA A 14 -10.99 3.59 -3.48
C ALA A 14 -11.93 2.59 -4.17
N ALA A 15 -12.86 3.10 -5.00
CA ALA A 15 -13.87 2.27 -5.64
C ALA A 15 -13.26 1.09 -6.40
N VAL A 16 -13.83 -0.11 -6.21
CA VAL A 16 -13.39 -1.32 -6.93
C VAL A 16 -14.35 -1.57 -8.08
N LEU A 17 -13.83 -1.54 -9.31
CA LEU A 17 -14.62 -1.69 -10.52
C LEU A 17 -13.92 -2.56 -11.55
N ARG A 18 -14.70 -3.22 -12.41
CA ARG A 18 -14.18 -4.02 -13.52
C ARG A 18 -14.56 -3.38 -14.85
N LEU A 19 -13.54 -2.83 -15.52
CA LEU A 19 -13.66 -2.31 -16.87
C LEU A 19 -13.78 -3.47 -17.86
N PRO A 20 -14.66 -3.41 -18.87
CA PRO A 20 -14.60 -4.34 -20.00
C PRO A 20 -13.26 -4.18 -20.76
N PRO A 21 -12.59 -5.25 -21.24
CA PRO A 21 -12.85 -6.68 -21.05
C PRO A 21 -11.97 -7.30 -19.94
N ARG A 22 -11.60 -6.54 -18.91
CA ARG A 22 -10.68 -7.02 -17.86
C ARG A 22 -11.30 -8.18 -17.11
N ARG A 23 -10.49 -9.22 -16.88
CA ARG A 23 -10.89 -10.40 -16.10
C ARG A 23 -11.09 -10.10 -14.62
N PHE A 24 -10.22 -9.27 -14.06
CA PHE A 24 -10.21 -8.92 -12.64
C PHE A 24 -10.64 -7.46 -12.45
N PRO A 25 -11.35 -7.14 -11.36
CA PRO A 25 -11.58 -5.75 -10.96
C PRO A 25 -10.26 -5.06 -10.64
N GLY A 26 -10.26 -3.73 -10.65
CA GLY A 26 -9.17 -2.88 -10.17
C GLY A 26 -9.69 -1.82 -9.20
N VAL A 27 -8.77 -1.22 -8.45
CA VAL A 27 -9.04 -0.05 -7.61
C VAL A 27 -8.93 1.20 -8.47
N LEU A 28 -9.94 2.07 -8.41
CA LEU A 28 -9.89 3.41 -8.96
C LEU A 28 -9.08 4.31 -8.03
N ILE A 29 -8.00 4.89 -8.55
CA ILE A 29 -7.22 5.93 -7.86
C ILE A 29 -7.54 7.26 -8.53
N GLN A 30 -8.07 8.20 -7.75
CA GLN A 30 -8.34 9.56 -8.22
C GLN A 30 -7.03 10.32 -8.50
N GLY A 31 -7.07 11.30 -9.41
CA GLY A 31 -5.86 12.01 -9.85
C GLY A 31 -5.15 12.81 -8.75
N ASP A 32 -5.89 13.33 -7.79
CA ASP A 32 -5.37 14.01 -6.59
C ASP A 32 -4.66 13.02 -5.65
N SER A 33 -5.30 11.89 -5.35
CA SER A 33 -4.72 10.81 -4.54
C SER A 33 -3.46 10.24 -5.21
N LEU A 34 -3.49 10.04 -6.53
CA LEU A 34 -2.32 9.62 -7.31
C LEU A 34 -1.18 10.65 -7.24
N SER A 35 -1.50 11.94 -7.22
CA SER A 35 -0.51 13.00 -7.08
C SER A 35 0.18 12.96 -5.72
N VAL A 36 -0.56 12.71 -4.64
CA VAL A 36 -0.01 12.55 -3.28
C VAL A 36 0.94 11.36 -3.20
N LEU A 37 0.51 10.17 -3.65
CA LEU A 37 1.38 8.98 -3.67
C LEU A 37 2.69 9.23 -4.43
N ARG A 38 2.61 9.99 -5.54
CA ARG A 38 3.81 10.36 -6.30
C ARG A 38 4.71 11.32 -5.53
N GLU A 39 4.13 12.27 -4.80
CA GLU A 39 4.87 13.22 -3.97
C GLU A 39 5.61 12.49 -2.84
N ASP A 40 4.95 11.55 -2.16
CA ASP A 40 5.56 10.73 -1.10
C ASP A 40 6.78 9.96 -1.62
N VAL A 41 6.69 9.40 -2.83
CA VAL A 41 7.85 8.76 -3.50
C VAL A 41 9.01 9.74 -3.68
N GLU A 42 8.76 11.00 -4.06
CA GLU A 42 9.85 11.97 -4.17
C GLU A 42 10.39 12.42 -2.82
N LEU A 43 9.58 12.45 -1.77
CA LEU A 43 10.06 12.74 -0.42
C LEU A 43 11.05 11.68 0.05
N VAL A 44 10.74 10.39 -0.16
CA VAL A 44 11.68 9.28 0.06
C VAL A 44 12.98 9.49 -0.73
N ARG A 45 12.88 9.76 -2.04
CA ARG A 45 14.06 9.93 -2.91
C ARG A 45 14.90 11.14 -2.50
N THR A 46 14.26 12.21 -2.05
CA THR A 46 14.93 13.45 -1.62
C THR A 46 15.68 13.21 -0.33
N ALA A 47 15.06 12.55 0.66
CA ALA A 47 15.70 12.17 1.91
C ALA A 47 16.91 11.24 1.68
N LEU A 48 16.77 10.22 0.82
CA LEU A 48 17.88 9.34 0.43
C LEU A 48 19.05 10.10 -0.21
N ARG A 49 18.78 11.05 -1.11
CA ARG A 49 19.82 11.87 -1.75
C ARG A 49 20.51 12.80 -0.75
N ALA A 50 19.79 13.29 0.25
CA ALA A 50 20.34 14.11 1.33
C ALA A 50 21.13 13.30 2.37
N GLY A 51 21.05 11.95 2.32
CA GLY A 51 21.61 11.07 3.33
C GLY A 51 20.81 11.03 4.64
N ASP A 52 19.59 11.58 4.64
CA ASP A 52 18.68 11.56 5.78
C ASP A 52 17.91 10.23 5.77
N LEU A 53 18.50 9.20 6.36
CA LEU A 53 17.92 7.87 6.38
C LEU A 53 16.67 7.80 7.28
N VAL A 54 16.58 8.62 8.32
CA VAL A 54 15.42 8.61 9.23
C VAL A 54 14.19 9.11 8.48
N ALA A 55 14.29 10.29 7.85
CA ALA A 55 13.20 10.81 7.05
C ALA A 55 12.85 9.88 5.88
N ALA A 56 13.85 9.27 5.23
CA ALA A 56 13.60 8.32 4.14
C ALA A 56 12.78 7.11 4.62
N TRP A 57 13.07 6.59 5.81
CA TRP A 57 12.31 5.50 6.41
C TRP A 57 10.89 5.93 6.78
N GLU A 58 10.71 7.08 7.41
CA GLU A 58 9.37 7.58 7.78
C GLU A 58 8.47 7.75 6.56
N TRP A 59 8.98 8.34 5.48
CA TRP A 59 8.23 8.49 4.23
C TRP A 59 7.96 7.15 3.54
N ALA A 60 8.90 6.20 3.60
CA ALA A 60 8.73 4.89 3.00
C ALA A 60 7.68 4.06 3.76
N ASP A 61 7.68 4.12 5.10
CA ASP A 61 6.69 3.46 5.95
C ASP A 61 5.30 4.06 5.73
N HIS A 62 5.19 5.39 5.64
CA HIS A 62 3.93 6.05 5.33
C HIS A 62 3.37 5.61 3.96
N LEU A 63 4.19 5.68 2.91
CA LEU A 63 3.80 5.23 1.57
C LEU A 63 3.43 3.74 1.55
N GLY A 64 4.17 2.90 2.28
CA GLY A 64 3.87 1.48 2.43
C GLY A 64 2.52 1.25 3.08
N ALA A 65 2.20 1.96 4.16
CA ALA A 65 0.92 1.86 4.86
C ALA A 65 -0.27 2.26 3.97
N GLU A 66 -0.16 3.34 3.21
CA GLU A 66 -1.20 3.78 2.26
C GLU A 66 -1.46 2.73 1.17
N LEU A 67 -0.39 2.14 0.63
CA LEU A 67 -0.50 1.07 -0.37
C LEU A 67 -1.09 -0.23 0.22
N ASP A 68 -0.71 -0.59 1.45
CA ASP A 68 -1.25 -1.74 2.16
C ASP A 68 -2.74 -1.57 2.47
N GLU A 69 -3.19 -0.36 2.80
CA GLU A 69 -4.61 -0.05 3.00
C GLU A 69 -5.39 -0.23 1.69
N LEU A 70 -4.91 0.35 0.58
CA LEU A 70 -5.53 0.20 -0.74
C LEU A 70 -5.59 -1.28 -1.18
N LEU A 71 -4.50 -2.01 -1.00
CA LEU A 71 -4.42 -3.41 -1.38
C LEU A 71 -5.28 -4.30 -0.48
N GLY A 72 -5.27 -4.05 0.84
CA GLY A 72 -6.11 -4.73 1.81
C GLY A 72 -7.60 -4.53 1.52
N HIS A 73 -8.00 -3.30 1.19
CA HIS A 73 -9.36 -2.99 0.75
C HIS A 73 -9.75 -3.77 -0.50
N TYR A 74 -8.90 -3.77 -1.54
CA TYR A 74 -9.13 -4.53 -2.76
C TYR A 74 -9.32 -6.03 -2.49
N VAL A 75 -8.42 -6.61 -1.69
CA VAL A 75 -8.47 -8.03 -1.32
C VAL A 75 -9.76 -8.36 -0.58
N ALA A 76 -10.17 -7.51 0.37
CA ALA A 76 -11.42 -7.71 1.12
C ALA A 76 -12.66 -7.68 0.20
N VAL A 77 -12.69 -6.78 -0.79
CA VAL A 77 -13.77 -6.73 -1.79
C VAL A 77 -13.80 -7.99 -2.65
N LEU A 78 -12.64 -8.46 -3.13
CA LEU A 78 -12.57 -9.69 -3.93
C LEU A 78 -12.99 -10.93 -3.12
N ASP A 79 -12.56 -11.02 -1.86
CA ASP A 79 -12.94 -12.11 -0.95
C ASP A 79 -14.47 -12.11 -0.73
N ARG A 80 -15.05 -10.94 -0.47
CA ARG A 80 -16.50 -10.76 -0.28
C ARG A 80 -17.29 -11.19 -1.53
N ASP A 81 -16.78 -10.89 -2.71
CA ASP A 81 -17.44 -11.18 -3.99
C ASP A 81 -17.11 -12.59 -4.54
N GLY A 82 -16.32 -13.38 -3.79
CA GLY A 82 -15.92 -14.75 -4.19
C GLY A 82 -14.98 -14.80 -5.39
N ILE A 83 -14.24 -13.72 -5.65
CA ILE A 83 -13.31 -13.60 -6.78
C ILE A 83 -11.90 -13.98 -6.32
N THR A 84 -11.27 -14.91 -7.03
CA THR A 84 -9.88 -15.29 -6.77
C THR A 84 -8.92 -14.12 -7.01
N LEU A 85 -7.94 -13.94 -6.13
CA LEU A 85 -6.92 -12.92 -6.31
C LEU A 85 -6.09 -13.14 -7.58
N PRO A 86 -5.75 -12.07 -8.33
CA PRO A 86 -4.87 -12.17 -9.50
C PRO A 86 -3.38 -12.28 -9.16
N PHE A 87 -3.04 -12.37 -7.88
CA PHE A 87 -1.68 -12.44 -7.34
C PHE A 87 -1.64 -13.29 -6.07
N VAL A 88 -0.42 -13.62 -5.61
CA VAL A 88 -0.23 -14.25 -4.29
C VAL A 88 -0.55 -13.24 -3.21
N ARG A 89 -1.43 -13.61 -2.27
CA ARG A 89 -1.81 -12.74 -1.15
C ARG A 89 -0.53 -12.27 -0.42
N PRO A 90 -0.29 -10.96 -0.28
CA PRO A 90 0.84 -10.46 0.48
C PRO A 90 0.73 -10.95 1.92
N SER A 91 1.85 -11.34 2.54
CA SER A 91 1.85 -11.52 3.99
C SER A 91 1.66 -10.14 4.63
N PRO A 92 1.02 -10.04 5.81
CA PRO A 92 1.06 -8.81 6.57
C PRO A 92 2.54 -8.39 6.76
N PRO A 93 2.84 -7.08 6.78
CA PRO A 93 4.19 -6.62 7.03
C PRO A 93 4.70 -7.22 8.34
N PRO A 94 5.98 -7.61 8.43
CA PRO A 94 6.55 -7.99 9.71
C PRO A 94 6.31 -6.81 10.67
N GLY A 95 5.59 -7.05 11.77
CA GLY A 95 5.39 -6.05 12.82
C GLY A 95 6.75 -5.48 13.27
N PRO A 96 6.79 -4.27 13.85
CA PRO A 96 8.03 -3.58 14.17
C PRO A 96 8.96 -4.54 14.88
N THR A 97 10.06 -4.90 14.21
CA THR A 97 11.03 -5.86 14.72
C THR A 97 11.44 -5.34 16.09
N ALA A 98 11.00 -6.02 17.15
CA ALA A 98 11.36 -5.66 18.50
C ALA A 98 12.88 -5.58 18.52
N THR A 99 13.39 -4.36 18.68
CA THR A 99 14.82 -4.07 18.78
C THR A 99 15.37 -5.07 19.78
N ALA A 100 16.25 -5.95 19.32
CA ALA A 100 16.94 -6.88 20.19
C ALA A 100 17.60 -6.05 21.28
N ALA A 101 17.10 -6.16 22.51
CA ALA A 101 17.69 -5.52 23.66
C ALA A 101 19.16 -5.95 23.74
N PRO A 102 20.11 -5.05 24.01
CA PRO A 102 21.49 -5.45 24.18
C PRO A 102 21.56 -6.42 25.35
N ASP A 103 22.15 -7.58 25.08
CA ASP A 103 22.49 -8.59 26.06
C ASP A 103 23.36 -7.92 27.14
N ARG A 104 22.76 -7.59 28.29
CA ARG A 104 23.50 -7.16 29.46
C ARG A 104 24.05 -8.42 30.11
N THR A 105 25.07 -8.98 29.49
CA THR A 105 25.93 -9.94 30.16
C THR A 105 26.73 -9.16 31.20
N GLY A 106 26.53 -9.51 32.47
CA GLY A 106 27.19 -8.87 33.60
C GLY A 106 28.71 -8.94 33.49
N ASP A 107 29.35 -7.82 33.83
CA ASP A 107 30.75 -7.74 34.17
C ASP A 107 30.81 -7.20 35.60
N ASP A 108 30.66 -8.12 36.56
CA ASP A 108 31.08 -7.92 37.95
C ASP A 108 32.40 -8.67 38.12
N GLY A 109 33.51 -7.91 38.07
CA GLY A 109 34.88 -8.37 38.30
C GLY A 109 35.71 -7.29 38.98
#